data_AF-A0A1I5WL15-F1
#
_entry.id   AF-A0A1I5WL15-F1
#
_cell.length_a   1.000
_cell.length_b   1.000
_cell.length_c   1.000
_cell.angle_alpha   90.00
_cell.angle_beta   90.00
_cell.angle_gamma   90.00
#
_symmetry.space_group_name_H-M   'P 1'
#
loop_
_entity.id
_entity.type
_entity.pdbx_description
1 polymer ?
#
loop_
_entity_poly.entity_id
_entity_poly.type
_entity_poly.pdbx_seq_one_letter_code
_entity_poly.pdbx_strand_id
1 'polypeptide(L)' 'MIFSSRGKKEQALPCFQNDVRAELTELKQRMNEAYARLDYTTDPMLIDSCIYEINATSLRYEYLLGQLKKL' A
#
# COMPACT_ATOMS: atom_id res chain seq x y z
N MET A 1 -49.47 -2.54 -8.20
CA MET A 1 -48.20 -1.77 -8.20
C MET A 1 -47.06 -2.76 -8.19
N ILE A 2 -46.31 -2.85 -9.29
CA ILE A 2 -45.16 -3.75 -9.46
C ILE A 2 -43.90 -2.91 -9.25
N PHE A 3 -43.19 -3.10 -8.14
CA PHE A 3 -41.89 -2.46 -7.94
C PHE A 3 -40.81 -3.29 -8.63
N SER A 4 -40.50 -2.88 -9.87
CA SER A 4 -39.24 -3.18 -10.55
C SER A 4 -38.11 -2.36 -9.93
N SER A 5 -37.07 -3.02 -9.45
CA SER A 5 -35.76 -2.39 -9.22
C SER A 5 -34.63 -3.44 -9.10
N ARG A 6 -34.38 -4.20 -10.17
CA ARG A 6 -33.08 -4.85 -10.38
C ARG A 6 -32.31 -4.08 -11.44
N GLY A 7 -31.41 -3.23 -10.98
CA GLY A 7 -30.57 -2.41 -11.85
C GLY A 7 -29.59 -1.55 -11.06
N LYS A 8 -28.96 -2.10 -10.02
CA LYS A 8 -27.80 -1.45 -9.39
C LYS A 8 -26.60 -1.79 -10.26
N LYS A 9 -26.38 -0.96 -11.27
CA LYS A 9 -25.18 -0.93 -12.10
C LYS A 9 -23.98 -0.68 -11.18
N GLU A 10 -23.15 -1.70 -11.05
CA GLU A 10 -21.69 -1.66 -11.08
C GLU A 10 -21.07 -0.26 -10.99
N GLN A 11 -20.83 0.19 -9.76
CA GLN A 11 -19.99 1.36 -9.46
C GLN A 11 -19.06 0.96 -8.30
N ALA A 12 -18.09 0.09 -8.60
CA ALA A 12 -17.06 -0.39 -7.67
C ALA A 12 -15.64 0.13 -8.02
N LEU A 13 -15.55 1.18 -8.85
CA LEU A 13 -14.28 1.68 -9.39
C LEU A 13 -13.59 2.78 -8.55
N PRO A 14 -14.30 3.74 -7.92
CA PRO A 14 -13.63 4.80 -7.16
C PRO A 14 -13.17 4.35 -5.77
N CYS A 15 -13.79 3.36 -5.14
CA CYS A 15 -13.33 2.85 -3.83
C CYS A 15 -11.97 2.18 -3.95
N PHE A 16 -11.79 1.28 -4.92
CA PHE A 16 -10.52 0.56 -5.12
C PHE A 16 -9.34 1.51 -5.36
N GLN A 17 -9.52 2.56 -6.17
CA GLN A 17 -8.45 3.52 -6.41
C GLN A 17 -8.10 4.34 -5.16
N ASN A 18 -9.09 4.69 -4.32
CA ASN A 18 -8.87 5.36 -3.05
C ASN A 18 -8.21 4.43 -2.02
N ASP A 19 -8.61 3.15 -1.99
CA ASP A 19 -8.01 2.13 -1.13
C ASP A 19 -6.54 1.92 -1.47
N VAL A 20 -6.19 1.81 -2.76
CA VAL A 20 -4.79 1.69 -3.20
C VAL A 20 -3.97 2.95 -2.87
N ARG A 21 -4.57 4.15 -2.98
CA ARG A 21 -3.89 5.40 -2.59
C ARG A 21 -3.67 5.49 -1.08
N ALA A 22 -4.63 5.04 -0.27
CA ALA A 22 -4.49 4.97 1.18
C ALA A 22 -3.37 4.01 1.55
N GLU A 23 -3.34 2.81 0.95
CA GLU A 23 -2.31 1.80 1.19
C GLU A 23 -0.92 2.29 0.78
N LEU A 24 -0.78 3.00 -0.34
CA LEU A 24 0.49 3.63 -0.74
C LEU A 24 0.98 4.67 0.27
N THR A 25 0.07 5.40 0.90
CA THR A 25 0.39 6.42 1.90
C THR A 25 0.89 5.76 3.19
N GLU A 26 0.22 4.69 3.62
CA GLU A 26 0.63 3.87 4.77
C GLU A 26 1.99 3.22 4.54
N LEU A 27 2.21 2.62 3.36
CA LEU A 27 3.49 2.03 2.97
C LEU A 27 4.63 3.05 3.02
N LYS A 28 4.39 4.27 2.53
CA LYS A 28 5.39 5.34 2.55
C LYS A 28 5.72 5.77 3.98
N GLN A 29 4.72 5.88 4.85
CA GLN A 29 4.95 6.19 6.26
C GLN A 29 5.76 5.07 6.94
N ARG A 30 5.38 3.81 6.72
CA ARG A 30 6.08 2.65 7.27
C ARG A 30 7.53 2.55 6.79
N MET A 31 7.78 2.85 5.52
CA MET A 31 9.14 2.95 4.99
C MET A 31 9.93 4.02 5.72
N ASN A 32 9.40 5.24 5.87
CA ASN A 32 10.07 6.32 6.59
C ASN A 32 10.39 5.94 8.05
N GLU A 33 9.47 5.26 8.73
CA GLU A 33 9.69 4.77 10.10
C GLU A 33 10.79 3.71 10.16
N ALA A 34 10.84 2.79 9.19
CA ALA A 34 11.89 1.77 9.10
C ALA A 34 13.26 2.38 8.77
N TYR A 35 13.33 3.36 7.87
CA TYR A 35 14.54 4.14 7.60
C TYR A 35 15.00 4.90 8.84
N ALA A 36 14.08 5.56 9.56
CA ALA A 36 14.42 6.25 10.81
C ALA A 36 14.94 5.28 11.87
N ARG A 37 14.36 4.08 12.00
CA ARG A 37 14.91 3.04 12.89
C ARG A 37 16.32 2.64 12.49
N LEU A 38 16.57 2.43 11.19
CA LEU A 38 17.87 2.01 10.68
C LEU A 38 18.98 3.00 11.07
N ASP A 39 18.72 4.31 10.96
CA ASP A 39 19.71 5.36 11.27
C ASP A 39 20.27 5.29 12.70
N TYR A 40 19.46 4.83 13.66
CA TYR A 40 19.86 4.70 15.06
C TYR A 40 20.20 3.26 15.48
N THR A 41 20.00 2.28 14.58
CA THR A 41 20.24 0.87 14.89
C THR A 41 21.71 0.56 14.69
N THR A 42 22.37 0.09 15.75
CA THR A 42 23.79 -0.32 15.72
C THR A 42 23.97 -1.84 15.75
N ASP A 43 22.93 -2.59 16.12
CA ASP A 43 22.95 -4.05 16.15
C ASP A 43 22.85 -4.61 14.71
N PRO A 44 23.85 -5.38 14.23
CA PRO A 44 23.84 -5.97 12.90
C PRO A 44 22.59 -6.79 12.56
N MET A 45 22.04 -7.53 13.51
CA MET A 45 20.84 -8.35 13.25
C MET A 45 19.58 -7.50 13.10
N LEU A 46 19.51 -6.39 13.83
CA LEU A 46 18.41 -5.43 13.71
C LEU A 46 18.55 -4.56 12.45
N ILE A 47 19.79 -4.24 12.03
CA ILE A 47 20.08 -3.58 10.76
C ILE A 47 19.55 -4.44 9.60
N ASP A 48 19.91 -5.72 9.55
CA ASP A 48 19.45 -6.63 8.50
C ASP A 48 17.91 -6.71 8.49
N SER A 49 17.29 -6.82 9.67
CA SER A 49 15.83 -6.80 9.78
C SER A 49 15.21 -5.51 9.19
N CYS A 50 15.80 -4.35 9.46
CA CYS A 50 15.33 -3.08 8.91
C CYS A 50 15.49 -3.04 7.39
N ILE A 51 16.62 -3.53 6.85
CA ILE A 51 16.86 -3.61 5.41
C ILE A 51 15.81 -4.51 4.74
N TYR A 52 15.51 -5.68 5.31
CA TYR A 52 14.47 -6.57 4.78
C TYR A 52 13.08 -5.93 4.84
N GLU A 53 12.75 -5.21 5.93
CA GLU A 53 11.46 -4.51 6.05
C GLU A 53 11.33 -3.41 5.00
N ILE A 54 12.37 -2.61 4.78
CA ILE A 54 12.43 -1.56 3.75
C ILE A 54 12.28 -2.16 2.35
N ASN A 55 12.97 -3.26 2.06
CA ASN A 55 12.89 -3.91 0.75
C ASN A 55 11.50 -4.50 0.50
N ALA A 56 10.91 -5.17 1.49
CA ALA A 56 9.58 -5.77 1.38
C ALA A 56 8.50 -4.71 1.15
N THR A 57 8.58 -3.58 1.87
CA THR A 57 7.66 -2.45 1.71
C THR A 57 7.86 -1.74 0.37
N SER A 58 9.10 -1.54 -0.08
CA SER A 58 9.42 -0.98 -1.40
C SER A 58 8.85 -1.82 -2.55
N LEU A 59 9.02 -3.15 -2.50
CA LEU A 59 8.46 -4.08 -3.48
C LEU A 59 6.93 -3.99 -3.54
N ARG A 60 6.26 -3.92 -2.38
CA ARG A 60 4.80 -3.75 -2.33
C ARG A 60 4.37 -2.41 -2.91
N TYR A 61 5.10 -1.35 -2.63
CA TYR A 61 4.86 -0.01 -3.19
C TYR A 61 4.98 0.01 -4.72
N GLU A 62 6.03 -0.57 -5.28
CA GLU A 62 6.22 -0.69 -6.73
C GLU A 62 5.11 -1.50 -7.40
N TYR A 63 4.68 -2.61 -6.76
CA TYR A 63 3.58 -3.42 -7.26
C TYR A 63 2.26 -2.63 -7.33
N LEU A 64 1.91 -1.90 -6.27
CA LEU A 64 0.70 -1.08 -6.22
C LEU A 64 0.74 0.08 -7.23
N LEU A 65 1.91 0.70 -7.43
CA LEU A 65 2.09 1.67 -8.51
C LEU A 65 1.90 1.05 -9.90
N GLY A 66 2.38 -0.17 -10.09
CA GLY A 66 2.14 -0.94 -11.32
C GLY A 66 0.66 -1.24 -11.55
N GLN A 67 -0.09 -1.57 -10.50
CA GLN A 67 -1.54 -1.77 -10.56
C GLN A 67 -2.28 -0.50 -10.97
N LEU A 68 -1.94 0.64 -10.35
CA LEU A 68 -2.52 1.95 -10.69
C LEU A 68 -2.26 2.38 -12.14
N LYS A 69 -1.10 2.02 -12.70
CA LYS A 69 -0.77 2.33 -14.10
C LYS A 69 -1.52 1.44 -15.11
N LYS A 70 -2.01 0.29 -14.68
CA LYS A 70 -2.77 -0.66 -15.52
C LYS A 70 -4.29 -0.45 -15.45
N LEU A 71 -4.75 0.31 -14.46
CA LEU A 71 -6.11 0.85 -14.35
C LEU A 71 -6.33 1.95 -15.39
#